data_AF-K1TTQ5-F1
#
_entry.id   AF-K1TTQ5-F1
#
_cell.length_a   1.000
_cell.length_b   1.000
_cell.length_c   1.000
_cell.angle_alpha   90.00
_cell.angle_beta   90.00
_cell.angle_gamma   90.00
#
_symmetry.space_group_name_H-M   'P 1'
#
loop_
_entity.id
_entity.type
_entity.pdbx_description
1 polymer ?
#
loop_
_entity_poly.entity_id
_entity_poly.type
_entity_poly.pdbx_seq_one_letter_code
_entity_poly.pdbx_strand_id
1 'polypeptide(L)'
;QELLRDPQGKRRIDSEAAFHGAILKASHNDFLSRFMPILTETIEQTFALNFNLDMIAEQAYKDHILIMDFLEKRDAVALKSAVTIHLHHALLTEQISLEENEKKY
;
A
#
# COMPACT_ATOMS: atom_id res chain seq x y z
N GLN A 1 3.19 1.74 19.01
CA GLN A 1 2.12 1.79 20.04
C GLN A 1 1.16 2.97 19.88
N GLU A 2 1.51 4.05 19.15
CA GLU A 2 0.56 5.15 18.84
C GLU A 2 -0.20 4.98 17.52
N LEU A 3 0.39 4.37 16.48
CA LEU A 3 -0.26 4.13 15.18
C LEU A 3 -1.45 3.15 15.22
N LEU A 4 -1.58 2.40 16.32
CA LEU A 4 -2.69 1.46 16.55
C LEU A 4 -3.88 2.12 17.27
N ARG A 5 -3.71 3.34 17.82
CA ARG A 5 -4.77 4.03 18.57
C ARG A 5 -5.68 4.88 17.69
N ASP A 6 -5.19 5.26 16.52
CA ASP A 6 -5.90 6.09 15.56
C ASP A 6 -5.56 5.61 14.14
N PRO A 7 -6.22 4.54 13.66
CA PRO A 7 -5.93 3.96 12.37
C PRO A 7 -6.26 4.91 11.21
N GLN A 8 -7.22 5.83 11.40
CA GLN A 8 -7.58 6.86 10.41
C GLN A 8 -6.73 8.13 10.53
N GLY A 9 -5.89 8.21 11.56
CA GLY A 9 -5.14 9.41 11.87
C GLY A 9 -4.18 9.79 10.77
N LYS A 10 -4.03 11.10 10.55
CA LYS A 10 -3.07 11.67 9.58
C LYS A 10 -1.67 11.07 9.71
N ARG A 11 -1.23 10.75 10.93
CA ARG A 11 0.08 10.12 11.18
C ARG A 11 0.21 8.71 10.57
N ARG A 12 -0.88 7.93 10.53
CA ARG A 12 -0.87 6.61 9.89
C ARG A 12 -0.74 6.77 8.38
N ILE A 13 -1.58 7.61 7.78
CA ILE A 13 -1.53 7.94 6.35
C ILE A 13 -0.13 8.46 5.95
N ASP A 14 0.42 9.41 6.70
CA ASP A 14 1.76 9.95 6.46
C ASP A 14 2.84 8.86 6.54
N SER A 15 2.71 7.90 7.48
CA SER A 15 3.64 6.78 7.63
C SER A 15 3.57 5.81 6.45
N GLU A 16 2.37 5.52 5.96
CA GLU A 16 2.11 4.63 4.83
C GLU A 16 2.64 5.24 3.52
N ALA A 17 2.37 6.52 3.28
CA ALA A 17 2.90 7.26 2.13
C ALA A 17 4.44 7.35 2.18
N ALA A 18 5.02 7.55 3.36
CA ALA A 18 6.47 7.60 3.54
C ALA A 18 7.15 6.24 3.25
N PHE A 19 6.55 5.13 3.68
CA PHE A 19 7.06 3.79 3.39
C PHE A 19 7.16 3.54 1.88
N HIS A 20 6.07 3.78 1.15
CA HIS A 20 6.03 3.60 -0.29
C HIS A 20 6.93 4.58 -1.03
N GLY A 21 6.93 5.85 -0.61
CA GLY A 21 7.77 6.88 -1.19
C GLY A 21 9.26 6.58 -1.04
N ALA A 22 9.68 5.96 0.06
CA ALA A 22 11.06 5.52 0.25
C ALA A 22 11.48 4.45 -0.78
N ILE A 23 10.61 3.47 -1.05
CA ILE A 23 10.85 2.41 -2.04
C ILE A 23 10.93 2.99 -3.45
N LEU A 24 9.98 3.86 -3.81
CA LEU A 24 9.96 4.52 -5.12
C LEU A 24 11.21 5.37 -5.33
N LYS A 25 11.64 6.14 -4.32
CA LYS A 25 12.87 6.92 -4.37
C LYS A 25 14.12 6.04 -4.51
N ALA A 26 14.16 4.92 -3.81
CA ALA A 26 15.28 3.97 -3.86
C ALA A 26 15.40 3.26 -5.22
N SER A 27 14.33 3.21 -6.02
CA SER A 27 14.37 2.67 -7.38
C SER A 27 15.19 3.54 -8.36
N HIS A 28 15.53 4.77 -7.98
CA HIS A 28 16.18 5.76 -8.85
C HIS A 28 15.47 5.93 -10.20
N ASN A 29 14.14 5.78 -10.20
CA ASN A 29 13.30 5.92 -11.38
C ASN A 29 12.34 7.11 -11.21
N ASP A 30 12.71 8.24 -11.83
CA ASP A 30 11.94 9.48 -11.74
C ASP A 30 10.54 9.36 -12.38
N PHE A 31 10.35 8.43 -13.32
CA PHE A 31 9.03 8.16 -13.87
C PHE A 31 8.09 7.58 -12.79
N LEU A 32 8.60 6.70 -11.93
CA LEU A 32 7.82 6.11 -10.85
C LEU A 32 7.40 7.14 -9.78
N SER A 33 8.17 8.21 -9.59
CA SER A 33 7.81 9.30 -8.68
C SER A 33 6.53 10.04 -9.09
N ARG A 34 6.13 9.97 -10.37
CA ARG A 34 4.88 10.58 -10.88
C ARG A 34 3.62 9.89 -10.34
N PHE A 35 3.74 8.67 -9.82
CA PHE A 35 2.63 7.92 -9.24
C PHE A 35 2.38 8.26 -7.76
N MET A 36 3.28 9.00 -7.10
CA MET A 36 3.13 9.37 -5.68
C MET A 36 1.79 10.04 -5.34
N PRO A 37 1.24 10.96 -6.16
CA PRO A 37 -0.05 11.58 -5.86
C PRO A 37 -1.19 10.56 -5.82
N ILE A 38 -1.30 9.71 -6.85
CA ILE A 38 -2.33 8.66 -6.94
C ILE A 38 -2.16 7.66 -5.80
N LEU A 39 -0.93 7.27 -5.49
CA LEU A 39 -0.65 6.34 -4.40
C LEU A 39 -1.06 6.91 -3.03
N THR A 40 -0.78 8.20 -2.80
CA THR A 40 -1.17 8.88 -1.56
C THR A 40 -2.70 8.96 -1.45
N GLU A 41 -3.38 9.28 -2.55
CA GLU A 41 -4.85 9.29 -2.62
C GLU A 41 -5.44 7.91 -2.33
N THR A 42 -4.90 6.83 -2.92
CA THR A 42 -5.36 5.46 -2.62
C THR A 42 -5.21 5.16 -1.14
N ILE A 43 -4.06 5.46 -0.53
CA ILE A 43 -3.83 5.25 0.92
C ILE A 43 -4.84 6.03 1.75
N GLU A 44 -5.10 7.30 1.42
CA GLU A 44 -6.10 8.12 2.11
C GLU A 44 -7.51 7.50 2.02
N GLN A 45 -7.88 6.99 0.84
CA GLN A 45 -9.16 6.29 0.63
C GLN A 45 -9.25 5.00 1.45
N THR A 46 -8.19 4.18 1.49
CA THR A 46 -8.12 2.95 2.28
C THR A 46 -8.47 3.21 3.74
N PHE A 47 -7.89 4.26 4.33
CA PHE A 47 -8.11 4.59 5.74
C PHE A 47 -9.42 5.36 6.00
N ALA A 48 -10.03 5.94 4.96
CA ALA A 48 -11.37 6.53 5.05
C ALA A 48 -12.50 5.47 5.08
N LEU A 49 -12.22 4.22 4.72
CA LEU A 49 -13.19 3.13 4.83
C LEU A 49 -13.48 2.82 6.31
N ASN A 50 -14.76 2.93 6.72
CA ASN A 50 -15.18 2.69 8.11
C ASN A 50 -15.25 1.21 8.49
N PHE A 51 -14.77 0.29 7.65
CA PHE A 51 -14.92 -1.15 7.86
C PHE A 51 -13.57 -1.84 8.06
N ASN A 52 -13.46 -2.61 9.16
CA ASN A 52 -12.35 -3.53 9.45
C ASN A 52 -10.92 -2.94 9.40
N LEU A 53 -10.73 -1.65 9.68
CA LEU A 53 -9.42 -0.98 9.64
C LEU A 53 -8.30 -1.71 10.40
N ASP A 54 -8.61 -2.36 11.51
CA ASP A 54 -7.64 -3.15 12.27
C ASP A 54 -7.09 -4.33 11.45
N MET A 55 -7.96 -5.02 10.71
CA MET A 55 -7.58 -6.10 9.80
C MET A 55 -6.74 -5.56 8.63
N ILE A 56 -7.16 -4.44 8.02
CA ILE A 56 -6.42 -3.79 6.93
C ILE A 56 -5.00 -3.43 7.41
N ALA A 57 -4.93 -2.77 8.56
CA ALA A 57 -3.68 -2.31 9.15
C ALA A 57 -2.75 -3.47 9.52
N GLU A 58 -3.30 -4.56 10.05
CA GLU A 58 -2.52 -5.77 10.38
C GLU A 58 -2.00 -6.45 9.11
N GLN A 59 -2.82 -6.56 8.06
CA GLN A 59 -2.47 -7.20 6.81
C GLN A 59 -1.37 -6.41 6.07
N ALA A 60 -1.54 -5.08 5.92
CA ALA A 60 -0.53 -4.21 5.35
C ALA A 60 0.80 -4.29 6.15
N TYR A 61 0.73 -4.35 7.49
CA TYR A 61 1.93 -4.47 8.31
C TYR A 61 2.70 -5.77 8.06
N LYS A 62 1.99 -6.90 7.94
CA LYS A 62 2.61 -8.20 7.58
C LYS A 62 3.23 -8.16 6.19
N ASP A 63 2.55 -7.56 5.22
CA ASP A 63 3.07 -7.42 3.86
C ASP A 63 4.34 -6.55 3.83
N HIS A 64 4.37 -5.44 4.56
CA HIS A 64 5.55 -4.57 4.63
C HIS A 64 6.74 -5.27 5.26
N ILE A 65 6.54 -6.07 6.31
CA ILE A 65 7.61 -6.89 6.88
C ILE A 65 8.19 -7.85 5.83
N LEU A 66 7.32 -8.52 5.07
CA LEU A 66 7.73 -9.45 4.03
C LEU A 66 8.49 -8.75 2.88
N ILE A 67 8.00 -7.57 2.45
CA ILE A 67 8.66 -6.73 1.46
C ILE A 67 10.06 -6.31 1.95
N MET A 68 10.17 -5.86 3.20
CA MET A 68 11.45 -5.44 3.79
C MET A 68 12.44 -6.60 3.90
N ASP A 69 11.97 -7.79 4.27
CA ASP A 69 12.79 -9.00 4.35
C ASP A 69 13.39 -9.38 2.97
N PHE A 70 12.58 -9.31 1.90
CA PHE A 70 13.09 -9.59 0.55
C PHE A 70 13.94 -8.45 -0.03
N LEU A 71 13.69 -7.20 0.35
CA LEU A 71 14.59 -6.08 0.03
C LEU A 71 15.97 -6.28 0.68
N GLU A 72 16.02 -6.65 1.96
CA GLU A 72 17.27 -6.90 2.69
C GLU A 72 18.07 -8.05 2.06
N LYS A 73 17.39 -9.13 1.68
CA LYS A 73 18.00 -10.28 1.00
C LYS A 73 18.36 -10.03 -0.46
N ARG A 74 17.95 -8.89 -1.03
CA ARG A 74 18.08 -8.57 -2.46
C ARG A 74 17.45 -9.63 -3.37
N ASP A 75 16.38 -10.27 -2.91
CA ASP A 75 15.64 -11.28 -3.67
C ASP A 75 14.54 -10.60 -4.50
N ALA A 76 14.88 -10.28 -5.75
CA ALA A 76 13.96 -9.59 -6.65
C ALA A 76 12.72 -10.42 -7.02
N VAL A 77 12.83 -11.75 -7.08
CA VAL A 77 11.71 -12.63 -7.45
C VAL A 77 10.70 -12.67 -6.31
N ALA A 78 11.18 -12.92 -5.10
CA ALA A 78 10.33 -12.97 -3.92
C ALA A 78 9.74 -11.58 -3.58
N LEU A 79 10.51 -10.50 -3.75
CA LEU A 79 10.02 -9.14 -3.61
C LEU A 79 8.85 -8.84 -4.56
N LYS A 80 8.98 -9.22 -5.84
CA LYS A 80 7.90 -9.05 -6.82
C LYS A 80 6.64 -9.80 -6.39
N SER A 81 6.79 -11.03 -5.91
CA SER A 81 5.67 -11.82 -5.40
C SER A 81 5.01 -11.16 -4.18
N ALA A 82 5.81 -10.67 -3.21
CA ALA A 82 5.29 -10.01 -2.01
C ALA A 82 4.53 -8.71 -2.35
N VAL A 83 5.07 -7.86 -3.22
CA VAL A 83 4.38 -6.64 -3.68
C VAL A 83 3.10 -6.99 -4.45
N THR A 84 3.12 -8.06 -5.25
CA THR A 84 1.90 -8.51 -5.97
C THR A 84 0.80 -8.93 -5.00
N ILE A 85 1.15 -9.71 -3.97
CA ILE A 85 0.22 -10.11 -2.91
C ILE A 85 -0.31 -8.89 -2.16
N HIS A 86 0.57 -7.94 -1.82
CA HIS A 86 0.18 -6.69 -1.17
C HIS A 86 -0.84 -5.88 -1.98
N LEU A 87 -0.67 -5.79 -3.30
CA LEU A 87 -1.63 -5.13 -4.18
C LEU A 87 -2.97 -5.89 -4.25
N HIS A 88 -2.94 -7.22 -4.27
CA HIS A 88 -4.17 -8.02 -4.20
C HIS A 88 -4.92 -7.83 -2.87
N HIS A 89 -4.18 -7.74 -1.77
CA HIS A 89 -4.73 -7.42 -0.46
C HIS A 89 -5.42 -6.05 -0.46
N ALA A 90 -4.76 -5.02 -0.99
CA ALA A 90 -5.37 -3.69 -1.14
C ALA A 90 -6.66 -3.75 -1.97
N LEU A 91 -6.64 -4.38 -3.14
CA LEU A 91 -7.82 -4.50 -4.02
C LEU A 91 -9.01 -5.21 -3.35
N LEU A 92 -8.76 -6.35 -2.69
CA LEU A 92 -9.81 -7.12 -2.02
C LEU A 92 -10.40 -6.38 -0.82
N THR A 93 -9.56 -5.61 -0.13
CA THR A 93 -9.92 -4.92 1.11
C THR A 93 -10.61 -3.58 0.84
N GLU A 94 -10.18 -2.89 -0.21
CA GLU A 94 -10.70 -1.56 -0.58
C GLU A 94 -11.97 -1.63 -1.43
N GLN A 95 -12.45 -2.84 -1.79
CA GLN A 95 -13.52 -3.03 -2.79
C GLN A 95 -13.32 -2.12 -4.01
N ILE A 96 -12.06 -1.95 -4.45
CA ILE A 96 -11.80 -1.30 -5.73
C ILE A 96 -12.43 -2.21 -6.77
N SER A 97 -13.62 -1.84 -7.22
CA SER A 97 -14.28 -2.47 -8.34
C SER A 97 -13.36 -2.34 -9.54
N LEU A 98 -12.73 -3.44 -9.94
CA LEU A 98 -12.11 -3.53 -11.27
C LEU A 98 -13.18 -3.61 -12.38
N GLU A 99 -14.49 -3.61 -12.02
CA GLU A 99 -15.62 -3.81 -12.93
C GLU A 99 -16.23 -2.51 -13.50
N GLU A 100 -15.61 -1.34 -13.37
CA GLU A 100 -16.10 -0.11 -14.02
C GLU A 100 -15.41 0.22 -15.36
N ASN A 101 -15.05 -0.78 -16.17
CA ASN A 101 -14.62 -0.55 -17.56
C ASN A 101 -15.25 -1.45 -18.63
N GLU A 102 -16.22 -2.33 -18.31
CA GLU A 102 -16.92 -3.13 -19.33
C GLU A 102 -18.24 -2.55 -19.84
N LYS A 103 -18.62 -1.33 -19.46
CA LYS A 103 -19.80 -0.65 -20.01
C LYS A 103 -19.54 0.77 -20.49
N LYS A 104 -18.62 0.89 -21.45
CA LYS A 104 -18.69 1.98 -22.41
C LYS A 104 -18.01 1.51 -23.70
N TYR A 105 -18.80 0.91 -24.59
CA TYR A 105 -18.86 1.07 -26.06
C TYR A 105 -19.67 -0.10 -26.64
#